data_AF-A0A3D5YFP1-F1
#
_entry.id   AF-A0A3D5YFP1-F1
#
_cell.length_a   1.000
_cell.length_b   1.000
_cell.length_c   1.000
_cell.angle_alpha   90.00
_cell.angle_beta   90.00
_cell.angle_gamma   90.00
#
_symmetry.space_group_name_H-M   'P 1'
#
loop_
_entity.id
_entity.type
_entity.pdbx_description
1 polymer ?
#
loop_
_entity_poly.entity_id
_entity_poly.type
_entity_poly.pdbx_seq_one_letter_code
_entity_poly.pdbx_strand_id
1 'polypeptide(L)'
;MPVIDTNIRRVLIFLYKLPETISLQELELFAEKIIPSGKSRDWHNALMDYGALELTARKTKIKPLSKQSKFEGSDRQVRGWILKQLTKDDKPLLISRVQEEFPNKDVADIIKGMLDEKLILKKK
;
A
#
# COMPACT_ATOMS: atom_id res chain seq x y z
N MET A 1 5.71 14.50 -9.02
CA MET A 1 4.94 13.68 -9.97
C MET A 1 3.80 13.02 -9.21
N PRO A 2 2.57 13.05 -9.73
CA PRO A 2 1.45 12.30 -9.18
C PRO A 2 1.78 10.83 -9.01
N VAL A 3 1.49 10.27 -7.84
CA VAL A 3 1.55 8.83 -7.62
C VAL A 3 0.14 8.29 -7.79
N ILE A 4 -0.04 7.39 -8.76
CA ILE A 4 -1.33 6.79 -9.10
C ILE A 4 -1.36 5.35 -8.62
N ASP A 5 -2.10 5.10 -7.55
CA ASP A 5 -2.38 3.74 -7.08
C ASP A 5 -3.75 3.25 -7.61
N THR A 6 -4.17 2.06 -7.17
CA THR A 6 -5.45 1.48 -7.57
C THR A 6 -6.66 2.34 -7.14
N ASN A 7 -6.57 3.06 -6.02
CA ASN A 7 -7.65 3.92 -5.54
C ASN A 7 -7.75 5.21 -6.34
N ILE A 8 -6.62 5.91 -6.53
CA ILE A 8 -6.58 7.15 -7.30
C ILE A 8 -6.95 6.88 -8.76
N ARG A 9 -6.46 5.77 -9.34
CA ARG A 9 -6.88 5.34 -10.69
C ARG A 9 -8.40 5.26 -10.80
N ARG A 10 -9.04 4.59 -9.85
CA ARG A 10 -10.50 4.40 -9.83
C ARG A 10 -11.24 5.73 -9.72
N VAL A 11 -10.76 6.63 -8.86
CA VAL A 11 -11.34 7.97 -8.70
C VAL A 11 -11.27 8.74 -10.02
N LEU A 12 -10.11 8.77 -10.67
CA LEU A 12 -9.92 9.49 -11.94
C LEU A 12 -10.79 8.92 -13.06
N ILE A 13 -10.82 7.59 -13.22
CA ILE A 13 -11.69 6.93 -14.19
C ILE A 13 -13.15 7.28 -13.97
N PHE A 14 -13.62 7.23 -12.73
CA PHE A 14 -15.02 7.48 -12.40
C PHE A 14 -15.44 8.94 -12.61
N LEU A 15 -14.63 9.89 -12.15
CA LEU A 15 -14.93 11.33 -12.20
C LEU A 15 -14.85 11.87 -13.62
N TYR A 16 -13.81 11.48 -14.37
CA TYR A 16 -13.56 12.00 -15.72
C TYR A 16 -14.12 11.10 -16.83
N LYS A 17 -14.86 10.05 -16.48
CA LYS A 17 -15.47 9.11 -17.43
C LYS A 17 -14.46 8.51 -18.41
N LEU A 18 -13.25 8.23 -17.92
CA LEU A 18 -12.20 7.62 -18.71
C LEU A 18 -12.50 6.12 -18.95
N PRO A 19 -11.98 5.51 -20.01
CA PRO A 19 -12.12 4.07 -20.21
C PRO A 19 -11.34 3.30 -19.13
N GLU A 20 -11.91 2.20 -18.62
CA GLU A 20 -11.20 1.33 -17.66
C GLU A 20 -9.92 0.71 -18.26
N THR A 21 -9.82 0.64 -19.59
CA THR A 21 -8.66 0.14 -20.33
C THR A 21 -7.54 1.17 -20.49
N ILE A 22 -7.69 2.39 -19.98
CA ILE A 22 -6.63 3.41 -20.04
C ILE A 22 -5.33 2.87 -19.44
N SER A 23 -4.22 3.07 -20.14
CA SER A 23 -2.91 2.66 -19.63
C SER A 23 -2.51 3.48 -18.41
N LEU A 24 -1.63 2.92 -17.58
CA LEU A 24 -1.09 3.65 -16.42
C LEU A 24 -0.35 4.92 -16.87
N GLN A 25 0.42 4.84 -17.94
CA GLN A 25 1.18 5.95 -18.49
C GLN A 25 0.28 7.08 -18.98
N GLU A 26 -0.79 6.78 -19.73
CA GLU A 26 -1.76 7.79 -20.16
C GLU A 26 -2.48 8.43 -18.98
N LEU A 27 -2.81 7.63 -17.95
CA LEU A 27 -3.47 8.12 -16.75
C LEU A 27 -2.54 9.00 -15.90
N GLU A 28 -1.25 8.69 -15.83
CA GLU A 28 -0.22 9.52 -15.20
C GLU A 28 -0.08 10.86 -15.92
N LEU A 29 0.05 10.86 -17.25
CA LEU A 29 0.09 12.07 -18.07
C LEU A 29 -1.20 12.92 -17.93
N PHE A 30 -2.35 12.26 -17.78
CA PHE A 30 -3.61 12.94 -17.49
C PHE A 30 -3.58 13.57 -16.08
N ALA A 31 -3.15 12.81 -15.07
CA ALA A 31 -3.04 13.28 -13.70
C ALA A 31 -2.09 14.47 -13.55
N GLU A 32 -0.97 14.48 -14.27
CA GLU A 32 0.00 15.59 -14.29
C GLU A 32 -0.62 16.91 -14.76
N LYS A 33 -1.62 16.87 -15.65
CA LYS A 33 -2.30 18.06 -16.16
C LYS A 33 -3.33 18.64 -15.19
N ILE A 34 -3.91 17.81 -14.33
CA ILE A 34 -5.02 18.21 -13.45
C ILE A 34 -4.59 18.42 -12.00
N ILE A 35 -3.50 17.79 -11.56
CA ILE A 35 -2.97 17.95 -10.20
C ILE A 35 -2.05 19.17 -10.18
N PRO A 36 -2.33 20.21 -9.37
CA PRO A 36 -1.49 21.39 -9.30
C PRO A 36 -0.05 21.06 -8.89
N SER A 37 0.90 21.69 -9.57
CA SER A 37 2.32 21.59 -9.22
C SER A 37 2.55 21.95 -7.75
N GLY A 38 3.45 21.20 -7.09
CA GLY A 38 3.74 21.35 -5.66
C GLY A 38 2.68 20.79 -4.70
N LYS A 39 1.49 20.40 -5.18
CA LYS A 39 0.40 19.87 -4.31
C LYS A 39 0.17 18.37 -4.42
N SER A 40 1.09 17.65 -5.05
CA SER A 40 0.93 16.21 -5.34
C SER A 40 0.63 15.37 -4.11
N ARG A 41 1.25 15.67 -2.95
CA ARG A 41 1.03 14.91 -1.71
C ARG A 41 -0.37 15.11 -1.16
N ASP A 42 -0.82 16.36 -1.07
CA ASP A 42 -2.12 16.67 -0.49
C ASP A 42 -3.25 16.15 -1.39
N TRP A 43 -3.09 16.26 -2.71
CA TRP A 43 -4.02 15.65 -3.67
C TRP A 43 -4.00 14.12 -3.62
N HIS A 44 -2.83 13.50 -3.50
CA HIS A 44 -2.75 12.05 -3.33
C HIS A 44 -3.54 11.60 -2.10
N ASN A 45 -3.32 12.22 -0.94
CA ASN A 45 -4.04 11.90 0.30
C ASN A 45 -5.55 12.13 0.16
N ALA A 46 -5.96 13.29 -0.37
CA ALA A 46 -7.37 13.61 -0.55
C ALA A 46 -8.09 12.64 -1.51
N LEU A 47 -7.46 12.28 -2.64
CA LEU A 47 -8.02 11.34 -3.61
C LEU A 47 -8.05 9.91 -3.05
N MET A 48 -7.06 9.52 -2.24
CA MET A 48 -7.06 8.24 -1.53
C MET A 48 -8.24 8.14 -0.58
N ASP A 49 -8.43 9.14 0.28
CA ASP A 49 -9.54 9.18 1.25
C ASP A 49 -10.88 9.18 0.53
N TYR A 50 -11.01 10.00 -0.51
CA TYR A 50 -12.23 10.05 -1.33
C TYR A 50 -12.50 8.71 -2.03
N GLY A 51 -11.46 8.05 -2.54
CA GLY A 51 -11.57 6.72 -3.15
C GLY A 51 -11.93 5.62 -2.15
N ALA A 52 -11.51 5.74 -0.89
CA ALA A 52 -11.77 4.78 0.17
C ALA A 52 -13.16 4.95 0.81
N LEU A 53 -13.61 6.20 0.96
CA LEU A 53 -14.86 6.52 1.66
C LEU A 53 -16.04 6.63 0.70
N GLU A 54 -15.86 7.29 -0.44
CA GLU A 54 -16.95 7.64 -1.34
C GLU A 54 -16.92 6.84 -2.63
N LEU A 55 -15.81 6.84 -3.37
CA LEU A 55 -15.69 6.17 -4.66
C LEU A 55 -15.11 4.77 -4.52
N THR A 56 -15.74 3.96 -3.66
CA THR A 56 -15.33 2.58 -3.43
C THR A 56 -15.44 1.71 -4.68
N ALA A 57 -14.68 0.61 -4.74
CA ALA A 57 -14.80 -0.37 -5.83
C ALA A 57 -16.22 -0.92 -5.98
N ARG A 58 -16.97 -1.06 -4.87
CA ARG A 58 -18.37 -1.51 -4.89
C ARG A 58 -19.30 -0.48 -5.54
N LYS A 59 -19.14 0.82 -5.21
CA LYS A 59 -20.00 1.90 -5.72
C LYS A 59 -19.72 2.17 -7.20
N THR A 60 -18.44 2.21 -7.58
CA THR A 60 -18.01 2.57 -8.94
C THR A 60 -18.03 1.39 -9.90
N LYS A 61 -17.98 0.15 -9.41
CA LYS A 61 -17.85 -1.11 -10.17
C LYS A 61 -16.57 -1.23 -11.02
N ILE A 62 -15.67 -0.25 -10.94
CA ILE A 62 -14.37 -0.27 -11.61
C ILE A 62 -13.47 -1.30 -10.93
N LYS A 63 -12.90 -2.19 -11.74
CA LYS A 63 -12.08 -3.29 -11.22
C LYS A 63 -10.65 -2.83 -10.92
N PRO A 64 -10.03 -3.38 -9.85
CA PRO A 64 -8.60 -3.22 -9.64
C PRO A 64 -7.83 -3.93 -10.77
N LEU A 65 -6.63 -3.44 -11.10
CA LEU A 65 -5.78 -4.02 -12.16
C LEU A 65 -5.26 -5.41 -11.78
N SER A 66 -5.03 -5.63 -10.48
CA SER A 66 -4.56 -6.90 -9.95
C SER A 66 -5.39 -7.30 -8.75
N LYS A 67 -5.44 -8.61 -8.49
CA LYS A 67 -6.06 -9.15 -7.30
C LYS A 67 -5.02 -9.21 -6.19
N GLN A 68 -5.31 -8.56 -5.06
CA GLN A 68 -4.47 -8.67 -3.88
C GLN A 68 -4.39 -10.14 -3.44
N SER A 69 -3.18 -10.65 -3.20
CA SER A 69 -2.99 -12.00 -2.66
C SER A 69 -3.61 -12.13 -1.27
N LYS A 70 -3.92 -13.37 -0.87
CA LYS A 70 -4.44 -13.64 0.48
C LYS A 70 -3.49 -13.08 1.53
N PHE A 71 -4.05 -12.52 2.59
CA PHE A 71 -3.26 -12.01 3.71
C PHE A 71 -2.62 -13.15 4.50
N GLU A 72 -3.40 -14.20 4.79
CA GLU A 72 -2.92 -15.40 5.45
C GLU A 72 -1.78 -16.06 4.66
N GLY A 73 -0.67 -16.36 5.35
CA GLY A 73 0.56 -16.89 4.79
C GLY A 73 1.42 -15.89 4.01
N SER A 74 1.05 -14.61 3.94
CA SER A 74 1.81 -13.59 3.19
C SER A 74 2.87 -12.91 4.05
N ASP A 75 3.85 -12.27 3.39
CA ASP A 75 4.87 -11.49 4.10
C ASP A 75 4.25 -10.29 4.83
N ARG A 76 3.14 -9.77 4.30
CA ARG A 76 2.36 -8.70 4.94
C ARG A 76 1.81 -9.13 6.31
N GLN A 77 1.45 -10.41 6.46
CA GLN A 77 1.03 -10.95 7.76
C GLN A 77 2.19 -10.99 8.74
N VAL A 78 3.36 -11.49 8.32
CA VAL A 78 4.57 -11.55 9.15
C VAL A 78 4.96 -10.15 9.62
N ARG A 79 5.05 -9.19 8.70
CA ARG A 79 5.38 -7.79 8.99
C ARG A 79 4.38 -7.16 9.96
N GLY A 80 3.09 -7.34 9.72
CA GLY A 80 2.03 -6.84 10.60
C GLY A 80 2.08 -7.45 12.00
N TRP A 81 2.38 -8.74 12.10
CA TRP A 81 2.57 -9.43 13.37
C TRP A 81 3.78 -8.87 14.13
N ILE A 82 4.93 -8.71 13.47
CA ILE A 82 6.15 -8.11 14.06
C ILE A 82 5.84 -6.71 14.62
N LEU A 83 5.23 -5.84 13.80
CA LEU A 83 4.88 -4.49 14.22
C LEU A 83 3.94 -4.50 15.42
N LYS A 84 2.92 -5.38 15.42
CA LYS A 84 2.00 -5.53 16.54
C LYS A 84 2.71 -5.94 17.83
N GLN A 85 3.70 -6.83 17.78
CA GLN A 85 4.45 -7.20 18.99
C GLN A 85 5.33 -6.05 19.50
N LEU A 86 6.03 -5.37 18.59
CA LEU A 86 6.94 -4.28 18.93
C LEU A 86 6.20 -3.06 19.50
N THR A 87 5.00 -2.74 18.99
CA THR A 87 4.22 -1.57 19.44
C THR A 87 3.42 -1.83 20.71
N LYS A 88 3.26 -3.10 21.14
CA LYS A 88 2.44 -3.43 22.31
C LYS A 88 3.10 -3.06 23.64
N ASP A 89 4.34 -3.47 23.83
CA ASP A 89 5.02 -3.39 25.13
C ASP A 89 6.36 -2.62 25.08
N ASP A 90 6.70 -1.98 23.94
CA ASP A 90 7.99 -1.32 23.67
C ASP A 90 9.22 -2.20 24.02
N LYS A 91 9.07 -3.52 23.80
CA LYS A 91 10.09 -4.52 24.09
C LYS A 91 10.73 -5.01 22.80
N PRO A 92 12.05 -5.27 22.80
CA PRO A 92 12.71 -5.93 21.69
C PRO A 92 12.06 -7.30 21.41
N LEU A 93 11.86 -7.59 20.13
CA LEU A 93 11.40 -8.89 19.66
C LEU A 93 12.59 -9.69 19.14
N LEU A 94 12.75 -10.92 19.63
CA LEU A 94 13.77 -11.83 19.14
C LEU A 94 13.43 -12.35 17.75
N ILE A 95 14.41 -12.38 16.85
CA ILE A 95 14.24 -12.90 15.48
C ILE A 95 13.81 -14.38 15.50
N SER A 96 14.37 -15.17 16.43
CA SER A 96 14.00 -16.58 16.60
C SER A 96 12.50 -16.76 16.87
N ARG A 97 11.90 -15.86 17.65
CA ARG A 97 10.46 -15.91 17.96
C ARG A 97 9.61 -15.66 16.71
N VAL A 98 10.07 -14.80 15.81
CA VAL A 98 9.39 -14.58 14.51
C VAL A 98 9.50 -15.84 13.64
N GLN A 99 10.67 -16.48 13.61
CA GLN A 99 10.90 -17.71 12.86
C GLN A 99 10.06 -18.89 13.38
N GLU A 100 9.88 -19.00 14.70
CA GLU A 100 9.00 -20.00 15.32
C GLU A 100 7.54 -19.80 14.94
N GLU A 101 7.07 -18.55 14.91
CA GLU A 101 5.69 -18.23 14.53
C GLU A 101 5.44 -18.44 13.04
N PHE A 102 6.45 -18.17 12.20
CA PHE A 102 6.36 -18.26 10.74
C PHE A 102 7.45 -19.17 10.15
N PRO A 103 7.42 -20.49 10.45
CA PRO A 103 8.50 -21.41 10.11
C PRO A 103 8.71 -21.59 8.60
N ASN A 104 7.65 -21.36 7.80
CA ASN A 104 7.68 -21.55 6.35
C ASN A 104 7.96 -20.25 5.57
N LYS A 105 8.32 -19.16 6.25
CA LYS A 105 8.58 -17.85 5.64
C LYS A 105 10.07 -17.53 5.71
N ASP A 106 10.56 -16.80 4.71
CA ASP A 106 11.91 -16.23 4.76
C ASP A 106 11.91 -15.00 5.68
N VAL A 107 11.98 -15.26 6.98
CA VAL A 107 11.96 -14.21 8.00
C VAL A 107 13.17 -13.29 7.88
N ALA A 108 14.32 -13.81 7.43
CA ALA A 108 15.53 -13.01 7.28
C ALA A 108 15.37 -11.95 6.20
N ASP A 109 14.85 -12.31 5.02
CA ASP A 109 14.58 -11.36 3.95
C ASP A 109 13.50 -10.34 4.34
N ILE A 110 12.42 -10.79 4.99
CA ILE A 110 11.35 -9.91 5.46
C ILE A 110 11.88 -8.87 6.46
N ILE A 111 12.66 -9.29 7.45
CA ILE A 111 13.24 -8.38 8.44
C ILE A 111 14.22 -7.41 7.79
N LYS A 112 15.05 -7.88 6.85
CA LYS A 112 15.96 -7.03 6.09
C LYS A 112 15.19 -5.92 5.36
N GLY A 113 14.12 -6.27 4.65
CA GLY A 113 13.26 -5.28 3.99
C GLY A 113 12.67 -4.27 4.97
N MET A 114 12.18 -4.72 6.14
CA MET A 114 11.65 -3.82 7.16
C MET A 114 12.71 -2.88 7.78
N LEU A 115 13.97 -3.34 7.88
CA LEU A 115 15.10 -2.51 8.34
C LEU A 115 15.48 -1.46 7.27
N ASP A 116 15.56 -1.86 6.01
CA ASP A 116 15.89 -0.98 4.88
C ASP A 116 14.83 0.12 4.72
N GLU A 117 13.55 -0.23 4.93
CA GLU A 117 12.42 0.71 4.96
C GLU A 117 12.35 1.55 6.26
N LYS A 118 13.23 1.29 7.24
CA LYS A 118 13.25 1.95 8.55
C LYS A 118 11.96 1.79 9.36
N LEU A 119 11.22 0.71 9.13
CA LEU A 119 10.01 0.38 9.92
C LEU A 119 10.34 -0.20 11.28
N ILE A 120 11.49 -0.87 11.40
CA ILE A 120 12.01 -1.42 12.64
C ILE A 120 13.49 -1.07 12.76
N LEU A 121 14.03 -1.21 13.97
CA LEU A 121 15.44 -1.00 14.26
C LEU A 121 16.03 -2.23 14.91
N LYS A 122 17.29 -2.54 14.58
CA LYS A 122 18.04 -3.61 15.24
C LYS A 122 18.75 -3.03 16.46
N LYS A 123 18.38 -3.50 17.65
CA LYS A 123 19.13 -3.20 18.88
C LYS A 123 20.44 -4.03 18.86
N LYS A 124 21.56 -3.37 19.13
CA LYS A 124 22.86 -4.02 19.32
C LYS A 124 22.89 -4.79 20.64
#